data_AF-A0A532APG1-F1
#
_entry.id   AF-A0A532APG1-F1
#
_cell.length_a   1.000
_cell.length_b   1.000
_cell.length_c   1.000
_cell.angle_alpha   90.00
_cell.angle_beta   90.00
_cell.angle_gamma   90.00
#
_symmetry.space_group_name_H-M   'P 1'
#
loop_
_entity.id
_entity.type
_entity.pdbx_description
1 polymer ?
#
loop_
_entity_poly.entity_id
_entity_poly.type
_entity_poly.pdbx_seq_one_letter_code
_entity_poly.pdbx_strand_id
1 'polypeptide(L)'
;YILRTETDQTSATVTDLKYRVNVNDFAHEAAKSLEMNEVGICNISTRSPIAFDPFAENRTTGAFILIDRITNATVGAGMILHSLRRAENIHWQSLDVGKRARADMKNQRPAVFWFTGLSGSGKSTIANLFEKKLFATGRHTYILDGDNVRHGLNR
;
A
#
# COMPACT_ATOMS: atom_id res chain seq x y z
N TYR A 1 -0.01 -8.02 21.31
CA TYR A 1 0.63 -6.72 21.49
C TYR A 1 -0.24 -5.60 20.91
N ILE A 2 0.03 -4.36 21.25
CA ILE A 2 -0.35 -3.20 20.43
C ILE A 2 0.82 -2.92 19.51
N LEU A 3 0.59 -2.94 18.20
CA LEU A 3 1.53 -2.42 17.23
C LEU A 3 1.21 -0.96 17.02
N ARG A 4 2.19 -0.09 17.24
CA ARG A 4 2.08 1.36 17.05
C ARG A 4 3.07 1.80 15.98
N THR A 5 2.53 2.45 14.95
CA THR A 5 3.27 3.19 13.92
C THR A 5 3.23 4.68 14.26
N GLU A 6 3.86 5.52 13.44
CA GLU A 6 3.80 6.97 13.61
C GLU A 6 2.37 7.53 13.59
N THR A 7 1.53 7.00 12.69
CA THR A 7 0.21 7.60 12.41
C THR A 7 -0.96 6.87 13.07
N ASP A 8 -0.77 5.61 13.47
CA ASP A 8 -1.87 4.77 13.97
C ASP A 8 -1.37 3.62 14.86
N GLN A 9 -2.28 3.02 15.62
CA GLN A 9 -2.03 1.83 16.44
C GLN A 9 -3.16 0.81 16.37
N THR A 10 -2.81 -0.48 16.40
CA THR A 10 -3.78 -1.57 16.36
C THR A 10 -3.33 -2.76 17.20
N SER A 11 -4.29 -3.61 17.60
CA SER A 11 -3.94 -4.89 18.20
C SER A 11 -3.26 -5.77 17.16
N ALA A 12 -2.14 -6.37 17.53
CA ALA A 12 -1.36 -7.23 16.67
C ALA A 12 -0.83 -8.47 17.39
N THR A 13 -0.63 -9.53 16.62
CA THR A 13 -0.09 -10.81 17.06
C THR A 13 1.05 -11.19 16.14
N VAL A 14 2.18 -11.62 16.71
CA VAL A 14 3.27 -12.25 15.95
C VAL A 14 2.81 -13.65 15.60
N THR A 15 2.67 -13.97 14.32
CA THR A 15 2.08 -15.24 13.86
C THR A 15 3.11 -16.31 13.55
N ASP A 16 4.27 -15.91 13.04
CA ASP A 16 5.33 -16.83 12.64
C ASP A 16 6.69 -16.15 12.81
N LEU A 17 7.64 -16.82 13.46
CA LEU A 17 9.03 -16.39 13.55
C LEU A 17 9.83 -17.21 12.54
N LYS A 18 10.22 -16.59 11.42
CA LYS A 18 10.91 -17.29 10.34
C LYS A 18 12.30 -17.74 10.76
N TYR A 19 13.04 -16.83 11.36
CA TYR A 19 14.37 -17.08 11.91
C TYR A 19 14.79 -15.93 12.84
N ARG A 20 15.68 -16.25 13.77
CA ARG A 20 16.49 -15.30 14.51
C ARG A 20 17.74 -14.97 13.70
N VAL A 21 18.25 -13.76 13.84
CA VAL A 21 19.52 -13.33 13.27
C VAL A 21 20.53 -13.25 14.41
N ASN A 22 21.61 -14.01 14.31
CA ASN A 22 22.73 -13.90 15.24
C ASN A 22 23.45 -12.57 14.98
N VAL A 23 23.56 -11.74 16.00
CA VAL A 23 24.08 -10.36 15.87
C VAL A 23 25.58 -10.31 15.62
N ASN A 24 26.32 -11.39 15.86
CA ASN A 24 27.77 -11.42 15.72
C ASN A 24 28.21 -11.76 14.30
N ASP A 25 27.47 -12.65 13.63
CA ASP A 25 27.84 -13.19 12.31
C ASP A 25 26.73 -13.06 11.26
N PHE A 26 25.57 -12.50 11.64
CA PHE A 26 24.36 -12.37 10.81
C PHE A 26 23.80 -13.71 10.31
N ALA A 27 24.17 -14.83 10.94
CA ALA A 27 23.63 -16.13 10.58
C ALA A 27 22.14 -16.23 10.91
N HIS A 28 21.39 -16.90 10.04
CA HIS A 28 19.97 -17.19 10.26
C HIS A 28 19.83 -18.49 11.06
N GLU A 29 19.18 -18.40 12.21
CA GLU A 29 18.99 -19.51 13.12
C GLU A 29 17.50 -19.80 13.30
N ALA A 30 17.13 -21.08 13.30
CA ALA A 30 15.76 -21.47 13.61
C ALA A 30 15.46 -21.17 15.09
N ALA A 31 14.38 -20.43 15.34
CA ALA A 31 13.96 -20.04 16.68
C ALA A 31 12.43 -20.05 16.78
N LYS A 32 11.91 -20.27 17.99
CA LYS A 32 10.46 -20.21 18.26
C LYS A 32 10.05 -18.96 19.04
N SER A 33 11.01 -18.26 19.64
CA SER A 33 10.85 -17.03 20.40
C SER A 33 12.09 -16.15 20.21
N LEU A 34 11.96 -14.89 20.58
CA LEU A 34 13.08 -13.96 20.70
C LEU A 34 13.19 -13.51 22.16
N GLU A 35 14.39 -13.60 22.71
CA GLU A 35 14.74 -13.06 24.02
C GLU A 35 15.11 -11.57 23.93
N MET A 36 15.34 -10.94 25.09
CA MET A 36 15.79 -9.56 25.15
C MET A 36 17.09 -9.38 24.35
N ASN A 37 17.13 -8.33 23.52
CA ASN A 37 18.22 -7.98 22.61
C ASN A 37 18.42 -8.92 21.41
N GLU A 38 17.51 -9.87 21.18
CA GLU A 38 17.54 -10.67 19.95
C GLU A 38 16.79 -9.98 18.81
N VAL A 39 17.26 -10.24 17.59
CA VAL A 39 16.66 -9.73 16.36
C VAL A 39 16.18 -10.91 15.54
N GLY A 40 15.03 -10.79 14.89
CA GLY A 40 14.51 -11.85 14.04
C GLY A 40 13.54 -11.32 12.99
N ILE A 41 13.30 -12.16 11.98
CA ILE A 41 12.31 -11.90 10.95
C ILE A 41 11.04 -12.66 11.32
N CYS A 42 9.96 -11.92 11.50
CA CYS A 42 8.66 -12.47 11.86
C CYS A 42 7.53 -11.90 11.01
N ASN A 43 6.43 -12.65 10.97
CA ASN A 43 5.17 -12.21 10.40
C ASN A 43 4.31 -11.62 11.52
N ILE A 44 3.65 -10.50 11.24
CA ILE A 44 2.74 -9.84 12.16
C ILE A 44 1.36 -9.76 11.53
N SER A 45 0.35 -10.23 12.25
CA SER A 45 -1.05 -10.04 11.89
C SER A 45 -1.64 -8.93 12.73
N THR A 46 -2.30 -7.97 12.08
CA THR A 46 -3.03 -6.88 12.73
C THR A 46 -4.54 -7.18 12.76
N ARG A 47 -5.25 -6.69 13.78
CA ARG A 47 -6.70 -6.87 13.93
C ARG A 47 -7.48 -5.97 12.96
N SER A 48 -7.01 -4.74 12.77
CA SER A 48 -7.52 -3.79 11.78
C SER A 48 -6.47 -3.52 10.71
N PRO A 49 -6.86 -3.12 9.49
CA PRO A 49 -5.92 -2.59 8.50
C PRO A 49 -5.13 -1.43 9.09
N ILE A 50 -3.85 -1.36 8.76
CA ILE A 50 -2.96 -0.26 9.11
C ILE A 50 -2.25 0.21 7.83
N ALA A 51 -2.16 1.52 7.63
CA ALA A 51 -1.38 2.09 6.54
C ALA A 51 0.11 2.01 6.90
N PHE A 52 0.94 1.60 5.95
CA PHE A 52 2.38 1.53 6.14
C PHE A 52 3.11 1.61 4.80
N ASP A 53 4.39 1.93 4.86
CA ASP A 53 5.34 1.81 3.76
C ASP A 53 6.45 0.82 4.14
N PRO A 54 7.15 0.20 3.17
CA PRO A 54 8.41 -0.48 3.45
C PRO A 54 9.41 0.50 4.11
N PHE A 55 10.07 0.07 5.19
CA PHE A 55 11.03 0.90 5.92
C PHE A 55 12.19 1.42 5.04
N ALA A 56 12.56 0.64 4.02
CA ALA A 56 13.57 1.04 3.05
C ALA A 56 13.14 2.25 2.17
N GLU A 57 11.83 2.44 1.97
CA GLU A 57 11.26 3.53 1.19
C GLU A 57 10.93 4.74 2.07
N ASN A 58 10.32 4.51 3.24
CA ASN A 58 10.01 5.55 4.21
C ASN A 58 10.24 5.05 5.64
N ARG A 59 11.28 5.59 6.28
CA ARG A 59 11.67 5.21 7.65
C ARG A 59 10.63 5.58 8.70
N THR A 60 9.87 6.64 8.49
CA THR A 60 8.90 7.15 9.48
C THR A 60 7.68 6.24 9.55
N THR A 61 7.09 5.91 8.40
CA THR A 61 5.87 5.09 8.30
C THR A 61 6.15 3.58 8.21
N GLY A 62 7.40 3.19 7.94
CA GLY A 62 7.83 1.80 7.95
C GLY A 62 8.40 1.31 9.29
N ALA A 63 8.50 2.18 10.30
CA ALA A 63 8.90 1.80 11.65
C ALA A 63 7.68 1.54 12.53
N PHE A 64 7.82 0.61 13.48
CA PHE A 64 6.81 0.41 14.51
C PHE A 64 7.44 -0.04 15.83
N ILE A 65 6.66 0.07 16.90
CA ILE A 65 6.95 -0.54 18.19
C ILE A 65 5.85 -1.52 18.59
N LEU A 66 6.23 -2.56 19.34
CA LEU A 66 5.31 -3.47 20.00
C LEU A 66 5.22 -3.11 21.48
N ILE A 67 3.99 -2.91 21.94
CA ILE A 67 3.68 -2.59 23.33
C ILE A 67 2.88 -3.74 23.92
N ASP A 68 3.28 -4.19 25.10
CA ASP A 68 2.52 -5.17 25.85
C ASP A 68 1.21 -4.57 26.36
N ARG A 69 0.10 -5.31 26.23
CA ARG A 69 -1.24 -4.79 26.55
C ARG A 69 -1.55 -4.75 28.05
N ILE A 70 -0.80 -5.50 28.85
CA ILE A 70 -1.02 -5.63 30.29
C ILE A 70 -0.08 -4.68 31.03
N THR A 71 1.20 -4.69 30.68
CA THR A 71 2.22 -3.89 31.38
C THR A 71 2.42 -2.50 30.78
N ASN A 72 1.91 -2.24 29.57
CA ASN A 72 2.19 -1.04 28.77
C ASN A 72 3.67 -0.82 28.45
N ALA A 73 4.54 -1.81 28.68
CA ALA A 73 5.94 -1.73 28.34
C ALA A 73 6.14 -1.85 26.82
N THR A 74 7.09 -1.09 26.28
CA THR A 74 7.58 -1.33 24.91
C THR A 74 8.49 -2.56 24.94
N VAL A 75 8.05 -3.62 24.27
CA VAL A 75 8.71 -4.94 24.30
C VAL A 75 9.52 -5.22 23.03
N GLY A 76 9.41 -4.37 22.01
CA GLY A 76 10.20 -4.49 20.80
C GLY A 76 10.01 -3.31 19.86
N ALA A 77 10.98 -3.14 18.96
CA ALA A 77 10.91 -2.22 17.83
C ALA A 77 11.10 -3.03 16.55
N GLY A 78 10.49 -2.59 15.45
CA GLY A 78 10.55 -3.32 14.20
C GLY A 78 10.50 -2.41 12.98
N MET A 79 10.96 -2.97 11.87
CA MET A 79 10.96 -2.36 10.54
C MET A 79 10.10 -3.22 9.62
N ILE A 80 9.18 -2.59 8.89
CA ILE A 80 8.28 -3.29 7.97
C ILE A 80 9.02 -3.52 6.65
N LEU A 81 9.11 -4.78 6.22
CA LEU A 81 9.76 -5.15 4.97
C LEU A 81 8.80 -5.07 3.78
N HIS A 82 7.63 -5.70 3.89
CA HIS A 82 6.61 -5.75 2.84
C HIS A 82 5.28 -6.31 3.39
N SER A 83 4.20 -6.13 2.64
CA SER A 83 2.92 -6.77 2.93
C SER A 83 2.97 -8.28 2.67
N LEU A 84 2.46 -9.06 3.62
CA LEU A 84 2.27 -10.51 3.45
C LEU A 84 0.91 -10.86 2.83
N ARG A 85 0.04 -9.87 2.62
CA ARG A 85 -1.17 -10.10 1.83
C ARG A 85 -0.73 -10.44 0.41
N ARG A 86 -0.78 -11.73 0.08
CA ARG A 86 -1.01 -12.13 -1.30
C ARG A 86 -2.34 -11.50 -1.70
N ALA A 87 -2.35 -10.73 -2.78
CA ALA A 87 -3.60 -10.42 -3.47
C ALA A 87 -4.13 -11.72 -4.08
N GLU A 88 -4.66 -12.64 -3.27
CA GLU A 88 -5.10 -13.99 -3.70
C GLU A 88 -6.35 -13.98 -4.58
N ASN A 89 -6.82 -12.82 -5.07
CA ASN A 89 -7.93 -12.75 -6.02
C ASN A 89 -7.77 -11.66 -7.08
N ILE A 90 -6.53 -11.35 -7.50
CA ILE A 90 -6.33 -10.66 -8.78
C ILE A 90 -5.18 -11.36 -9.50
N HIS A 91 -5.46 -12.55 -10.01
CA HIS A 91 -4.70 -13.01 -11.17
C HIS A 91 -4.99 -12.02 -12.28
N TRP A 92 -3.97 -11.27 -12.73
CA TRP A 92 -4.04 -10.60 -14.02
C TRP A 92 -4.32 -11.70 -15.05
N GLN A 93 -5.58 -11.83 -15.47
CA GLN A 93 -5.86 -12.61 -16.66
C GLN A 93 -5.01 -12.01 -17.76
N SER A 94 -4.15 -12.83 -18.37
CA SER A 94 -3.39 -12.44 -19.54
C SER A 94 -4.39 -12.24 -20.67
N LEU A 95 -4.95 -11.04 -20.73
CA LEU A 95 -5.78 -10.64 -21.85
C LEU A 95 -4.89 -10.56 -23.08
N ASP A 96 -5.29 -11.22 -24.16
CA ASP A 96 -4.60 -11.15 -25.45
C ASP A 96 -4.40 -9.69 -25.91
N VAL A 97 -5.32 -8.81 -25.48
CA VAL A 97 -5.22 -7.36 -25.67
C VAL A 97 -4.74 -6.69 -24.39
N GLY A 98 -3.43 -6.42 -24.32
CA GLY A 98 -2.77 -5.72 -23.22
C GLY A 98 -2.73 -4.18 -23.35
N LYS A 99 -2.06 -3.52 -22.39
CA LYS A 99 -1.85 -2.07 -22.38
C LYS A 99 -1.12 -1.57 -23.64
N ARG A 100 -0.10 -2.31 -24.10
CA ARG A 100 0.70 -1.96 -25.28
C ARG A 100 -0.13 -2.02 -26.57
N ALA A 101 -0.86 -3.11 -26.81
CA ALA A 101 -1.74 -3.22 -27.97
C ALA A 101 -2.77 -2.07 -28.06
N ARG A 102 -3.37 -1.67 -26.93
CA ARG A 102 -4.29 -0.52 -26.89
C ARG A 102 -3.58 0.83 -27.11
N ALA A 103 -2.35 0.98 -26.64
CA ALA A 103 -1.53 2.18 -26.84
C ALA A 103 -1.14 2.33 -28.33
N ASP A 104 -0.69 1.22 -28.94
CA ASP A 104 -0.30 1.14 -30.34
C ASP A 104 -1.50 1.47 -31.25
N MET A 105 -2.66 0.87 -30.99
CA MET A 105 -3.91 1.16 -31.73
C MET A 105 -4.31 2.64 -31.67
N LYS A 106 -4.05 3.32 -30.56
CA LYS A 106 -4.40 4.74 -30.37
C LYS A 106 -3.28 5.70 -30.76
N ASN A 107 -2.10 5.18 -31.14
CA ASN A 107 -0.87 5.94 -31.35
C ASN A 107 -0.59 6.93 -30.20
N GLN A 108 -0.78 6.48 -28.96
CA GLN A 108 -0.78 7.32 -27.76
C GLN A 108 -0.21 6.59 -26.55
N ARG A 109 0.60 7.28 -25.74
CA ARG A 109 1.07 6.75 -24.45
C ARG A 109 -0.07 6.86 -23.43
N PRO A 110 -0.51 5.74 -22.82
CA PRO A 110 -1.55 5.78 -21.80
C PRO A 110 -1.06 6.50 -20.54
N ALA A 111 -1.87 7.41 -20.02
CA ALA A 111 -1.61 8.17 -18.80
C ALA A 111 -2.91 8.36 -18.01
N VAL A 112 -2.79 8.54 -16.70
CA VAL A 112 -3.91 8.86 -15.80
C VAL A 112 -3.55 10.13 -15.06
N PHE A 113 -4.45 11.10 -15.06
CA PHE A 113 -4.32 12.35 -14.32
C PHE A 113 -5.37 12.37 -13.21
N TRP A 114 -4.92 12.49 -11.97
CA TRP A 114 -5.78 12.48 -10.80
C TRP A 114 -5.85 13.88 -10.18
N PHE A 115 -6.99 14.56 -10.35
CA PHE A 115 -7.21 15.90 -9.82
C PHE A 115 -7.80 15.82 -8.41
N THR A 116 -7.09 16.33 -7.40
CA THR A 116 -7.49 16.30 -5.97
C THR A 116 -7.75 17.70 -5.41
N GLY A 117 -8.38 17.78 -4.24
CA GLY A 117 -8.76 19.04 -3.57
C GLY A 117 -10.20 19.07 -3.04
N LEU A 118 -10.49 20.06 -2.18
CA LEU A 118 -11.78 20.24 -1.52
C LEU A 118 -12.96 20.38 -2.50
N SER A 119 -14.18 20.09 -2.06
CA SER A 119 -15.38 20.36 -2.88
C SER A 119 -15.42 21.83 -3.31
N GLY A 120 -15.81 22.09 -4.56
CA GLY A 120 -15.82 23.45 -5.14
C GLY A 120 -14.44 24.03 -5.53
N SER A 121 -13.32 23.34 -5.28
CA SER A 121 -11.97 23.85 -5.61
C SER A 121 -11.63 23.90 -7.11
N GLY A 122 -12.60 23.70 -8.00
CA GLY A 122 -12.40 23.76 -9.46
C GLY A 122 -11.83 22.50 -10.14
N LYS A 123 -11.73 21.36 -9.44
CA LYS A 123 -11.21 20.09 -10.01
C LYS A 123 -11.89 19.70 -11.32
N SER A 124 -13.22 19.62 -11.32
CA SER A 124 -14.01 19.25 -12.50
C SER A 124 -13.90 20.30 -13.61
N THR A 125 -13.75 21.58 -13.25
CA THR A 125 -13.52 22.66 -14.22
C THR A 125 -12.18 22.48 -14.95
N ILE A 126 -11.10 22.24 -14.21
CA ILE A 126 -9.76 22.01 -14.79
C ILE A 126 -9.74 20.71 -15.60
N ALA A 127 -10.30 19.62 -15.07
CA ALA A 127 -10.38 18.34 -15.76
C ALA A 127 -11.11 18.47 -17.11
N ASN A 128 -12.25 19.17 -17.14
CA ASN A 128 -13.03 19.43 -18.36
C ASN A 128 -12.24 20.27 -19.38
N LEU A 129 -11.58 21.35 -18.93
CA LEU A 129 -10.74 22.17 -19.82
C LEU A 129 -9.55 21.38 -20.39
N PHE A 130 -8.95 20.52 -19.56
CA PHE A 130 -7.85 19.65 -19.96
C PHE A 130 -8.30 18.61 -21.00
N GLU A 131 -9.43 17.93 -20.76
CA GLU A 131 -10.02 16.99 -21.71
C GLU A 131 -10.37 17.67 -23.04
N LYS A 132 -11.00 18.85 -23.01
CA LYS A 132 -11.31 19.62 -24.23
C LYS A 132 -10.07 19.89 -25.08
N LYS A 133 -8.96 20.27 -24.45
CA LYS A 133 -7.68 20.50 -25.16
C LYS A 133 -7.10 19.22 -25.75
N LEU A 134 -7.12 18.12 -25.00
CA LEU A 134 -6.66 16.82 -25.51
C LEU A 134 -7.54 16.33 -26.67
N PHE A 135 -8.85 16.42 -26.53
CA PHE A 135 -9.81 16.04 -27.57
C PHE A 135 -9.60 16.85 -28.85
N ALA A 136 -9.44 18.17 -28.73
CA ALA A 136 -9.17 19.06 -29.87
C ALA A 136 -7.86 18.73 -30.61
N THR A 137 -6.91 18.07 -29.94
CA THR A 137 -5.65 17.60 -30.55
C THR A 137 -5.71 16.15 -31.04
N GLY A 138 -6.91 15.58 -31.16
CA GLY A 138 -7.14 14.22 -31.66
C GLY A 138 -6.75 13.11 -30.67
N ARG A 139 -6.59 13.43 -29.39
CA ARG A 139 -6.24 12.45 -28.37
C ARG A 139 -7.49 11.75 -27.86
N HIS A 140 -7.36 10.44 -27.60
CA HIS A 140 -8.45 9.66 -27.03
C HIS A 140 -8.42 9.82 -25.52
N THR A 141 -9.43 10.51 -24.99
CA THR A 141 -9.56 10.87 -23.57
C THR A 141 -10.93 10.46 -23.04
N TYR A 142 -11.03 10.34 -21.72
CA TYR A 142 -12.28 10.16 -21.02
C TYR A 142 -12.13 10.67 -19.58
N ILE A 143 -13.09 11.47 -19.10
CA ILE A 143 -13.17 11.87 -17.69
C ILE A 143 -13.97 10.82 -16.90
N LEU A 144 -13.34 10.29 -15.86
CA LEU A 144 -14.01 9.50 -14.82
C LEU A 144 -14.36 10.42 -13.65
N ASP A 145 -15.55 11.01 -13.71
CA ASP A 145 -16.11 11.82 -12.62
C ASP A 145 -16.98 10.94 -11.71
N GLY A 146 -16.74 11.00 -10.40
CA GLY A 146 -17.40 10.13 -9.42
C GLY A 146 -18.92 10.33 -9.36
N ASP A 147 -19.42 11.53 -9.66
CA ASP A 147 -20.85 11.80 -9.68
C ASP A 147 -21.48 11.24 -10.95
N ASN A 148 -20.80 11.37 -12.10
CA ASN A 148 -21.23 10.75 -13.36
C ASN A 148 -21.21 9.22 -13.32
N VAL A 149 -20.19 8.62 -12.72
CA VAL A 149 -20.07 7.16 -12.59
C VAL A 149 -21.21 6.58 -11.75
N ARG A 150 -21.63 7.29 -10.68
CA ARG A 150 -22.75 6.86 -9.81
C ARG A 150 -24.09 6.79 -10.55
N HIS A 151 -24.32 7.63 -11.55
CA HIS A 151 -25.53 7.56 -12.37
C HIS A 151 -25.62 6.29 -13.23
N GLY A 152 -24.48 5.70 -13.61
CA GLY A 152 -24.41 4.54 -14.50
C GLY A 152 -24.26 3.18 -13.80
N LEU A 153 -23.83 3.16 -12.53
CA LEU A 153 -23.56 1.92 -11.78
C LEU A 153 -24.67 1.50 -10.82
N ASN A 154 -25.62 2.40 -10.50
CA ASN A 154 -26.77 2.08 -9.65
C ASN A 154 -28.08 2.24 -10.43
N ARG A 155 -28.53 1.15 -11.04
CA ARG A 155 -29.94 0.86 -11.34
C ARG A 155 -30.24 -0.58 -10.96
#